data_AF-A0A3C0AHQ7-F1
#
_entry.id   AF-A0A3C0AHQ7-F1
#
_cell.length_a   1.000
_cell.length_b   1.000
_cell.length_c   1.000
_cell.angle_alpha   90.00
_cell.angle_beta   90.00
_cell.angle_gamma   90.00
#
_symmetry.space_group_name_H-M   'P 1'
#
loop_
_entity.id
_entity.type
_entity.pdbx_description
1 polymer ?
#
loop_
_entity_poly.entity_id
_entity_poly.type
_entity_poly.pdbx_seq_one_letter_code
_entity_poly.pdbx_strand_id
1 'polypeptide(L)'
;RRNNVEAEVPGLRKAHDLKGPVDHSVPVLAVKDKDGQLKTLVFGYACHNTTLGIQKWCGDYAGFAQYDLEAMFPGVTAMFYMGCGADQNPLPRRTQELAESYGSR
;
A
#
# COMPACT_ATOMS: atom_id res chain seq x y z
N ARG A 1 5.93 0.52 -14.89
CA ARG A 1 5.27 0.32 -16.21
C ARG A 1 6.19 -0.23 -17.31
N ARG A 2 7.46 0.19 -17.41
CA ARG A 2 8.32 -0.17 -18.57
C ARG A 2 8.56 -1.68 -18.75
N ASN A 3 8.54 -2.45 -17.67
CA ASN A 3 8.84 -3.89 -17.71
C ASN A 3 7.62 -4.79 -17.96
N ASN A 4 6.39 -4.29 -17.76
CA ASN A 4 5.17 -5.09 -17.88
C ASN A 4 4.06 -4.24 -18.52
N VAL A 5 3.45 -4.74 -19.59
CA VAL A 5 2.30 -4.09 -20.23
C VAL A 5 1.11 -4.13 -19.26
N GLU A 6 0.56 -2.97 -18.90
CA GLU A 6 -0.46 -2.83 -17.84
C GLU A 6 -1.65 -3.79 -18.03
N ALA A 7 -2.14 -3.95 -19.26
CA ALA A 7 -3.27 -4.81 -19.59
C ALA A 7 -2.98 -6.31 -19.37
N GLU A 8 -1.71 -6.72 -19.46
CA GLU A 8 -1.30 -8.13 -19.33
C GLU A 8 -0.99 -8.51 -17.87
N VAL A 9 -0.82 -7.52 -16.98
CA VAL A 9 -0.43 -7.73 -15.58
C VAL A 9 -1.32 -8.73 -14.82
N PRO A 10 -2.67 -8.75 -14.96
CA PRO A 10 -3.48 -9.78 -14.31
C PRO A 10 -3.09 -11.21 -14.70
N GLY A 11 -2.72 -11.44 -15.97
CA GLY A 11 -2.23 -12.73 -16.45
C GLY A 11 -0.82 -13.02 -15.93
N LEU A 12 0.09 -12.06 -16.08
CA LEU A 12 1.48 -12.18 -15.61
C LEU A 12 1.58 -12.44 -14.10
N ARG A 13 0.70 -11.82 -13.30
CA ARG A 13 0.61 -12.08 -11.85
C ARG A 13 0.25 -13.53 -11.53
N LYS A 14 -0.73 -14.10 -12.25
CA LYS A 14 -1.15 -15.50 -12.07
C LYS A 14 -0.05 -16.48 -12.49
N ALA A 15 0.71 -16.13 -13.51
CA ALA A 15 1.84 -16.92 -14.00
C ALA A 15 3.15 -16.69 -13.22
N HIS A 16 3.17 -15.78 -12.24
CA HIS A 16 4.38 -15.35 -11.52
C HIS A 16 5.49 -14.81 -12.44
N ASP A 17 5.10 -14.18 -13.55
CA ASP A 17 6.00 -13.78 -14.65
C ASP A 17 6.27 -12.27 -14.73
N LEU A 18 5.91 -11.52 -13.69
CA LEU A 18 6.21 -10.09 -13.62
C LEU A 18 7.72 -9.84 -13.70
N LYS A 19 8.11 -8.83 -14.48
CA LYS A 19 9.49 -8.43 -14.69
C LYS A 19 9.82 -7.12 -13.98
N GLY A 20 11.09 -6.97 -13.59
CA GLY A 20 11.61 -5.77 -12.94
C GLY A 20 11.93 -5.96 -11.45
N PRO A 21 12.66 -5.01 -10.85
CA PRO A 21 12.92 -5.04 -9.42
C PRO A 21 11.60 -4.84 -8.66
N VAL A 22 11.49 -5.51 -7.51
CA VAL A 22 10.41 -5.29 -6.56
C VAL A 22 11.03 -5.27 -5.17
N ASP A 23 10.63 -4.30 -4.35
CA ASP A 23 10.94 -4.28 -2.93
C ASP A 23 9.69 -4.67 -2.16
N HIS A 24 9.69 -5.91 -1.66
CA HIS A 24 8.58 -6.47 -0.88
C HIS A 24 8.69 -6.14 0.61
N SER A 25 9.70 -5.37 1.03
CA SER A 25 9.88 -5.01 2.42
C SER A 25 8.76 -4.08 2.89
N VAL A 26 8.22 -4.38 4.07
CA VAL A 26 7.25 -3.54 4.77
C VAL A 26 7.85 -3.13 6.11
N PRO A 27 8.76 -2.14 6.15
CA PRO A 27 9.34 -1.66 7.39
C PRO A 27 8.26 -1.03 8.28
N VAL A 28 8.29 -1.38 9.57
CA VAL A 28 7.35 -0.88 10.58
C VAL A 28 8.13 -0.32 11.77
N LEU A 29 7.76 0.89 12.20
CA LEU A 29 8.19 1.50 13.44
C LEU A 29 6.99 1.61 14.38
N ALA A 30 7.07 0.92 15.52
CA ALA A 30 6.09 1.01 16.60
C ALA A 30 6.54 2.05 17.64
N VAL A 31 5.74 3.10 17.82
CA VAL A 31 5.97 4.14 18.81
C VAL A 31 5.12 3.84 20.04
N LYS A 32 5.78 3.64 21.18
CA LYS A 32 5.15 3.32 22.47
C LYS A 32 5.44 4.41 23.49
N ASP A 33 4.52 4.62 24.42
CA ASP A 33 4.77 5.47 25.58
C ASP A 33 5.62 4.76 26.65
N LYS A 34 5.82 5.44 27.79
CA LYS A 34 6.64 4.93 28.90
C LYS A 34 6.06 3.67 29.55
N ASP A 35 4.76 3.48 29.45
CA ASP A 35 4.04 2.32 30.00
C ASP A 35 3.97 1.16 28.98
N GLY A 36 4.55 1.37 27.79
CA GLY A 36 4.61 0.37 26.72
C GLY A 36 3.36 0.32 25.84
N GLN A 37 2.39 1.23 26.04
CA GLN A 37 1.18 1.32 25.25
C GLN A 37 1.51 1.86 23.85
N LEU A 38 0.99 1.19 22.82
CA LEU A 38 1.17 1.61 21.44
C LEU A 38 0.43 2.93 21.19
N LYS A 39 1.11 3.91 20.59
CA LYS A 39 0.58 5.24 20.27
C LYS A 39 0.56 5.53 18.78
N THR A 40 1.58 5.08 18.06
CA THR A 40 1.69 5.29 16.61
C THR A 40 2.32 4.09 15.93
N LEU A 41 1.83 3.75 14.74
CA LEU A 41 2.49 2.85 13.81
C LEU A 41 2.90 3.64 12.58
N VAL A 42 4.19 3.66 12.27
CA VAL A 42 4.69 4.18 10.99
C VAL A 42 5.08 2.97 10.15
N PHE A 43 4.50 2.84 8.95
CA PHE A 43 4.79 1.74 8.04
C PHE A 43 5.11 2.28 6.65
N GLY A 44 5.90 1.53 5.88
CA GLY A 44 6.31 1.94 4.55
C GLY A 44 6.14 0.85 3.50
N TYR A 45 5.99 1.27 2.25
CA TYR A 45 6.01 0.36 1.11
C TYR A 45 6.47 1.09 -0.16
N ALA A 46 7.18 0.37 -1.04
CA ALA A 46 7.75 0.91 -2.26
C ALA A 46 6.77 0.78 -3.45
N CYS A 47 5.61 1.45 -3.40
CA CYS A 47 4.62 1.42 -4.48
C CYS A 47 3.78 2.70 -4.57
N HIS A 48 3.49 3.20 -5.76
CA HIS A 48 2.69 4.42 -5.96
C HIS A 48 1.24 4.30 -5.46
N ASN A 49 0.76 5.29 -4.71
CA ASN A 49 -0.67 5.48 -4.40
C ASN A 49 -1.45 5.97 -5.62
N THR A 50 -1.61 5.09 -6.61
CA THR A 50 -2.23 5.39 -7.92
C THR A 50 -3.21 4.29 -8.36
N THR A 51 -3.84 3.63 -7.39
CA THR A 51 -4.87 2.61 -7.64
C THR A 51 -6.13 3.23 -8.21
N LEU A 52 -6.46 4.47 -7.87
CA LEU A 52 -7.72 5.07 -8.31
C LEU A 52 -7.69 5.59 -9.76
N GLY A 53 -8.84 5.47 -10.44
CA GLY A 53 -9.10 6.06 -11.77
C GLY A 53 -10.05 7.25 -11.71
N ILE A 54 -10.35 7.76 -10.51
CA ILE A 54 -11.34 8.80 -10.25
C ILE A 54 -10.67 10.08 -9.72
N GLN A 55 -11.31 11.22 -9.92
CA GLN A 55 -10.87 12.52 -9.40
C GLN A 55 -11.63 12.88 -8.12
N LYS A 56 -11.42 12.11 -7.06
CA LYS A 56 -11.98 12.36 -5.72
C LYS A 56 -10.87 12.33 -4.67
N TRP A 57 -11.10 13.03 -3.56
CA TRP A 57 -10.22 12.96 -2.39
C TRP A 57 -10.25 11.54 -1.82
N CYS A 58 -9.09 10.89 -1.77
CA CYS A 58 -8.93 9.55 -1.21
C CYS A 58 -7.45 9.30 -0.91
N GLY A 59 -7.17 8.54 0.14
CA GLY A 59 -5.80 8.14 0.51
C GLY A 59 -5.22 6.99 -0.32
N ASP A 60 -5.97 6.46 -1.30
CA ASP A 60 -5.63 5.27 -2.08
C ASP A 60 -5.37 4.06 -1.16
N TYR A 61 -4.65 3.03 -1.63
CA TYR A 61 -4.42 1.81 -0.84
C TYR A 61 -3.72 2.10 0.50
N ALA A 62 -2.80 3.07 0.56
CA ALA A 62 -2.12 3.44 1.79
C ALA A 62 -3.09 4.02 2.82
N GLY A 63 -4.03 4.86 2.39
CA GLY A 63 -5.07 5.41 3.27
C GLY A 63 -6.00 4.33 3.82
N PHE A 64 -6.39 3.36 2.98
CA PHE A 64 -7.17 2.21 3.46
C PHE A 64 -6.38 1.34 4.45
N ALA A 65 -5.08 1.12 4.21
CA ALA A 65 -4.22 0.44 5.18
C ALA A 65 -4.12 1.19 6.51
N GLN A 66 -4.05 2.54 6.48
CA GLN A 66 -4.09 3.35 7.70
C GLN A 66 -5.40 3.14 8.46
N TYR A 67 -6.55 3.20 7.79
CA TYR A 67 -7.86 2.98 8.42
C TYR A 67 -7.97 1.59 9.05
N ASP A 68 -7.52 0.54 8.36
CA ASP A 68 -7.55 -0.82 8.89
C ASP A 68 -6.66 -0.99 10.13
N LEU A 69 -5.46 -0.40 10.11
CA LEU A 69 -4.56 -0.40 11.27
C LEU A 69 -5.16 0.37 12.45
N GLU A 70 -5.77 1.53 12.22
CA GLU A 70 -6.42 2.31 13.28
C GLU A 70 -7.66 1.60 13.85
N ALA A 71 -8.39 0.85 13.02
CA ALA A 71 -9.50 0.01 13.47
C ALA A 71 -9.02 -1.20 14.29
N MET A 72 -7.91 -1.84 13.89
CA MET A 72 -7.30 -2.96 14.63
C MET A 72 -6.66 -2.53 15.96
N PHE A 73 -6.15 -1.30 16.04
CA PHE A 73 -5.51 -0.75 17.22
C PHE A 73 -6.19 0.56 17.68
N PRO A 74 -7.34 0.49 18.38
CA PRO A 74 -8.07 1.68 18.80
C PRO A 74 -7.21 2.66 19.59
N GLY A 75 -7.22 3.94 19.17
CA GLY A 75 -6.46 5.02 19.81
C GLY A 75 -4.99 5.12 19.37
N VAL A 76 -4.55 4.29 18.42
CA VAL A 76 -3.27 4.42 17.71
C VAL A 76 -3.47 5.24 16.44
N THR A 77 -2.50 6.08 16.10
CA THR A 77 -2.44 6.73 14.78
C THR A 77 -1.58 5.90 13.83
N ALA A 78 -2.09 5.59 12.64
CA ALA A 78 -1.32 4.90 11.60
C ALA A 78 -0.79 5.91 10.58
N MET A 79 0.50 5.81 10.25
CA MET A 79 1.17 6.70 9.31
C MET A 79 1.87 5.89 8.23
N PHE A 80 1.66 6.28 6.98
CA PHE A 80 2.34 5.66 5.85
C PHE A 80 3.46 6.55 5.33
N TYR A 81 4.60 5.94 4.93
CA TYR A 81 5.62 6.61 4.15
C TYR A 81 5.95 5.87 2.85
N MET A 82 6.26 6.64 1.81
CA MET A 82 6.65 6.11 0.51
C MET A 82 8.09 5.61 0.53
N GLY A 83 8.30 4.32 0.24
CA GLY A 83 9.61 3.76 -0.06
C GLY A 83 10.11 4.15 -1.47
N CYS A 84 11.17 3.49 -1.94
CA CYS A 84 11.75 3.72 -3.27
C CYS A 84 10.92 3.08 -4.40
N GLY A 85 9.64 3.46 -4.52
CA GLY A 85 8.65 2.84 -5.42
C GLY A 85 8.47 3.53 -6.77
N ALA A 86 9.46 4.29 -7.26
CA ALA A 86 9.31 5.18 -8.42
C ALA A 86 8.86 4.47 -9.71
N ASP A 87 9.23 3.20 -9.90
CA ASP A 87 8.84 2.40 -11.06
C ASP A 87 7.71 1.38 -10.77
N GLN A 88 7.29 1.30 -9.50
CA GLN A 88 6.28 0.37 -8.98
C GLN A 88 4.88 1.01 -8.96
N ASN A 89 3.92 0.29 -9.53
CA ASN A 89 2.51 0.70 -9.55
C ASN A 89 1.63 -0.44 -9.00
N PRO A 90 0.52 -0.12 -8.33
CA PRO A 90 -0.42 -1.11 -7.81
C PRO A 90 -1.26 -1.60 -9.00
N LEU A 91 -0.96 -2.78 -9.54
CA LEU A 91 -1.65 -3.31 -10.72
C LEU A 91 -2.31 -4.66 -10.42
N PRO A 92 -3.57 -4.91 -10.87
CA PRO A 92 -4.46 -4.00 -11.60
C PRO A 92 -4.92 -2.79 -10.77
N ARG A 93 -5.52 -1.79 -11.43
CA ARG A 93 -5.99 -0.53 -10.81
C ARG A 93 -7.23 0.01 -11.54
N ARG A 94 -7.64 1.20 -11.13
CA ARG A 94 -8.72 2.10 -11.61
C ARG A 94 -10.04 2.01 -10.85
N THR A 95 -10.16 1.15 -9.84
CA THR A 95 -11.38 1.03 -9.05
C THR A 95 -11.09 1.23 -7.57
N GLN A 96 -12.09 1.66 -6.80
CA GLN A 96 -11.95 1.89 -5.36
C GLN A 96 -11.81 0.56 -4.61
N GLU A 97 -12.51 -0.48 -5.06
CA GLU A 97 -12.48 -1.83 -4.48
C GLU A 97 -11.06 -2.42 -4.53
N LEU A 98 -10.29 -2.09 -5.57
CA LEU A 98 -8.88 -2.48 -5.65
C LEU A 98 -8.03 -1.72 -4.62
N ALA A 99 -8.30 -0.43 -4.40
CA ALA A 99 -7.57 0.36 -3.40
C ALA A 99 -7.84 -0.17 -1.99
N GLU A 100 -9.12 -0.42 -1.66
CA GLU A 100 -9.53 -1.06 -0.41
C GLU A 100 -8.87 -2.44 -0.26
N SER A 101 -9.01 -3.31 -1.28
CA SER A 101 -8.41 -4.65 -1.24
C SER A 101 -6.89 -4.65 -1.11
N TYR A 102 -6.19 -3.63 -1.60
CA TYR A 102 -4.73 -3.53 -1.43
C TYR A 102 -4.32 -2.99 -0.06
N GLY A 103 -5.16 -2.17 0.56
CA GLY A 103 -4.93 -1.72 1.94
C GLY A 103 -5.08 -2.83 2.97
N SER A 104 -6.00 -3.78 2.73
CA SER A 104 -6.38 -4.83 3.69
C SER A 104 -5.64 -6.18 3.52
N ARG A 105 -4.55 -6.24 2.76
CA ARG A 105 -3.82 -7.49 2.44
C ARG A 105 -2.65 -7.78 3.35
#